data_AF-A0A9W4I2U5-F1
#
_entry.id   AF-A0A9W4I2U5-F1
#
_cell.length_a   1.000
_cell.length_b   1.000
_cell.length_c   1.000
_cell.angle_alpha   90.00
_cell.angle_beta   90.00
_cell.angle_gamma   90.00
#
_symmetry.space_group_name_H-M   'P 1'
#
loop_
_entity.id
_entity.type
_entity.pdbx_description
1 polymer ?
#
loop_
_entity_poly.entity_id
_entity_poly.type
_entity_poly.pdbx_seq_one_letter_code
_entity_poly.pdbx_strand_id
1 'polypeptide(L)'
;AVSHGHLDVVRLLVQQGARLNVNESTVATHDTALCIAARGGDLEMVRELLRHGRIDVNLRNQWFEDPLMLAVRGGHFSIVDALMANPRLTHFSLRRSLDLAKDYCIQRAIRSRICDDNTTKKLLKRSPRRIFDRL
;
A
#
# COMPACT_ATOMS: atom_id res chain seq x y z
N ALA A 1 -14.35 -0.73 14.37
CA ALA A 1 -13.67 0.60 14.36
C ALA A 1 -13.55 1.14 12.94
N VAL A 2 -12.72 0.55 12.07
CA VAL A 2 -12.53 1.02 10.67
C VAL A 2 -13.82 1.04 9.85
N SER A 3 -14.59 -0.05 9.83
CA SER A 3 -15.84 -0.14 9.06
C SER A 3 -16.93 0.85 9.50
N HIS A 4 -16.80 1.41 10.70
CA HIS A 4 -17.74 2.37 11.28
C HIS A 4 -17.15 3.80 11.32
N GLY A 5 -15.95 4.02 10.75
CA GLY A 5 -15.30 5.33 10.72
C GLY A 5 -14.77 5.84 12.07
N HIS A 6 -14.61 4.98 13.07
CA HIS A 6 -14.14 5.37 14.41
C HIS A 6 -12.62 5.58 14.42
N LEU A 7 -12.17 6.71 13.86
CA LEU A 7 -10.76 7.07 13.70
C LEU A 7 -10.02 7.21 15.04
N ASP A 8 -10.69 7.76 16.04
CA ASP A 8 -10.22 7.89 17.42
C ASP A 8 -9.86 6.53 18.04
N VAL A 9 -10.74 5.54 17.89
CA VAL A 9 -10.49 4.18 18.35
C VAL A 9 -9.32 3.56 17.59
N VAL A 10 -9.23 3.77 16.26
CA VAL A 10 -8.12 3.26 15.46
C VAL A 10 -6.78 3.88 15.86
N ARG A 11 -6.73 5.18 16.16
CA ARG A 11 -5.52 5.84 16.69
C ARG A 11 -5.04 5.20 17.98
N LEU A 12 -5.96 4.95 18.93
CA LEU A 12 -5.63 4.28 20.19
C LEU A 12 -5.12 2.86 19.97
N LEU A 13 -5.73 2.12 19.04
CA LEU A 13 -5.35 0.75 18.70
C LEU A 13 -3.98 0.68 18.00
N VAL A 14 -3.69 1.58 17.06
CA VAL A 14 -2.39 1.65 16.37
C VAL A 14 -1.24 1.93 17.34
N GLN A 15 -1.49 2.62 18.46
CA GLN A 15 -0.49 2.85 19.50
C GLN A 15 -0.17 1.60 20.34
N GLN A 16 -1.02 0.57 20.35
CA GLN A 16 -0.80 -0.66 21.12
C GLN A 16 0.31 -1.56 20.52
N GLY A 17 0.88 -1.17 19.37
CA GLY A 17 2.06 -1.78 18.77
C GLY A 17 1.92 -3.28 18.54
N ALA A 18 2.90 -4.05 19.02
CA ALA A 18 3.06 -5.47 18.71
C ALA A 18 1.92 -6.39 19.18
N ARG A 19 1.05 -5.94 20.09
CA ARG A 19 -0.05 -6.75 20.65
C ARG A 19 -1.25 -6.83 19.71
N LEU A 20 -1.39 -5.88 18.80
CA LEU A 20 -2.48 -5.84 17.85
C LEU A 20 -2.09 -6.52 16.55
N ASN A 21 -2.92 -7.45 16.09
CA ASN A 21 -2.81 -7.98 14.74
C ASN A 21 -3.45 -6.99 13.74
N VAL A 22 -2.69 -5.97 13.33
CA VAL A 22 -3.18 -4.94 12.39
C VAL A 22 -3.53 -5.45 10.99
N ASN A 23 -3.06 -6.67 10.67
CA ASN A 23 -3.27 -7.33 9.39
C ASN A 23 -4.39 -8.37 9.45
N GLU A 24 -5.10 -8.45 10.58
CA GLU A 24 -6.26 -9.33 10.71
C GLU A 24 -7.30 -8.99 9.64
N SER A 25 -7.88 -10.04 9.07
CA SER A 25 -8.85 -9.94 7.99
C SER A 25 -10.21 -10.40 8.47
N THR A 26 -11.25 -9.85 7.85
CA THR A 26 -12.61 -10.29 8.12
C THR A 26 -12.82 -11.75 7.68
N VAL A 27 -13.65 -12.49 8.40
CA VAL A 27 -13.94 -13.89 8.06
C VAL A 27 -14.71 -14.01 6.74
N ALA A 28 -15.61 -13.06 6.46
CA ALA A 28 -16.52 -13.14 5.33
C ALA A 28 -15.87 -12.74 3.99
N THR A 29 -14.92 -11.79 3.99
CA THR A 29 -14.34 -11.27 2.74
C THR A 29 -12.83 -11.33 2.68
N HIS A 30 -12.17 -11.67 3.79
CA HIS A 30 -10.72 -11.54 3.96
C HIS A 30 -10.21 -10.10 3.70
N ASP A 31 -11.07 -9.09 3.77
CA ASP A 31 -10.61 -7.71 3.76
C ASP A 31 -9.89 -7.40 5.09
N THR A 32 -8.69 -6.83 4.98
CA THR A 32 -7.97 -6.24 6.12
C THR A 32 -8.55 -4.86 6.46
N ALA A 33 -8.17 -4.32 7.62
CA ALA A 33 -8.45 -2.93 7.97
C ALA A 33 -8.06 -1.95 6.86
N LEU A 34 -6.89 -2.16 6.24
CA LEU A 34 -6.40 -1.30 5.16
C LEU A 34 -7.22 -1.46 3.87
N CYS A 35 -7.66 -2.67 3.52
CA CYS A 35 -8.56 -2.90 2.38
C CYS A 35 -9.91 -2.18 2.57
N ILE A 36 -10.48 -2.23 3.77
CA ILE A 36 -11.76 -1.57 4.08
C ILE A 36 -11.62 -0.05 3.93
N ALA A 37 -10.57 0.53 4.53
CA ALA A 37 -10.32 1.97 4.46
C ALA A 37 -10.06 2.44 3.02
N ALA A 38 -9.25 1.69 2.26
CA ALA A 38 -8.94 2.01 0.87
C ALA A 38 -10.17 1.92 -0.06
N ARG A 39 -11.02 0.89 0.13
CA ARG A 39 -12.28 0.74 -0.60
C ARG A 39 -13.25 1.90 -0.28
N GLY A 40 -13.32 2.28 1.00
CA GLY A 40 -14.20 3.34 1.48
C GLY A 40 -13.77 4.76 1.10
N GLY A 41 -12.55 4.96 0.61
CA GLY A 41 -12.06 6.30 0.26
C GLY A 41 -11.64 7.13 1.47
N ASP A 42 -11.43 6.51 2.64
CA ASP A 42 -11.06 7.22 3.87
C ASP A 42 -9.54 7.39 3.97
N LEU A 43 -9.05 8.52 3.45
CA LEU A 43 -7.63 8.85 3.43
C LEU A 43 -7.02 8.96 4.83
N GLU A 44 -7.74 9.54 5.78
CA GLU A 44 -7.22 9.75 7.14
C GLU A 44 -7.09 8.43 7.88
N MET A 45 -8.05 7.52 7.69
CA MET A 45 -7.96 6.16 8.20
C MET A 45 -6.79 5.38 7.58
N VAL A 46 -6.60 5.48 6.26
CA VAL A 46 -5.46 4.86 5.56
C VAL A 46 -4.14 5.37 6.13
N ARG A 47 -3.98 6.69 6.27
CA ARG A 47 -2.77 7.30 6.82
C ARG A 47 -2.48 6.79 8.22
N GLU A 48 -3.48 6.72 9.09
CA GLU A 48 -3.28 6.26 10.46
C GLU A 48 -2.88 4.77 10.51
N LEU A 49 -3.53 3.91 9.73
CA LEU A 49 -3.15 2.49 9.62
C LEU A 49 -1.72 2.30 9.09
N LEU A 50 -1.31 3.12 8.12
CA LEU A 50 0.04 3.07 7.54
C LEU A 50 1.16 3.45 8.52
N ARG A 51 0.83 4.15 9.62
CA ARG A 51 1.81 4.46 10.68
C ARG A 51 2.24 3.21 11.46
N HIS A 52 1.45 2.15 11.42
CA HIS A 52 1.79 0.94 12.14
C HIS A 52 2.92 0.18 11.42
N GLY A 53 4.09 0.08 12.06
CA GLY A 53 5.30 -0.47 11.43
C GLY A 53 5.21 -1.93 10.95
N ARG A 54 4.17 -2.68 11.32
CA ARG A 54 3.89 -4.07 10.87
C ARG A 54 2.76 -4.20 9.86
N ILE A 55 2.15 -3.09 9.44
CA ILE A 55 1.10 -3.12 8.42
C ILE A 55 1.68 -3.70 7.12
N ASP A 56 0.95 -4.64 6.52
CA ASP A 56 1.24 -5.16 5.20
C ASP A 56 0.26 -4.57 4.18
N VAL A 57 0.81 -3.79 3.26
CA VAL A 57 0.06 -3.07 2.23
C VAL A 57 -0.29 -3.93 1.01
N ASN A 58 0.16 -5.20 0.99
CA ASN A 58 -0.02 -6.11 -0.16
C ASN A 58 -0.99 -7.25 0.13
N LEU A 59 -1.60 -7.29 1.31
CA LEU A 59 -2.55 -8.34 1.67
C LEU A 59 -3.79 -8.26 0.79
N ARG A 60 -4.17 -9.41 0.25
CA ARG A 60 -5.28 -9.54 -0.69
C ARG A 60 -6.49 -10.14 -0.01
N ASN A 61 -7.65 -9.62 -0.36
CA ASN A 61 -8.94 -10.18 0.05
C ASN A 61 -9.32 -11.41 -0.78
N GLN A 62 -10.51 -11.97 -0.57
CA GLN A 62 -10.98 -13.17 -1.27
C GLN A 62 -11.11 -13.00 -2.80
N TRP A 63 -11.19 -11.77 -3.28
CA TRP A 63 -11.23 -11.44 -4.72
C TRP A 63 -9.84 -11.17 -5.30
N PHE A 64 -8.79 -11.46 -4.54
CA PHE A 64 -7.40 -11.19 -4.90
C PHE A 64 -7.08 -9.69 -5.06
N GLU A 65 -7.88 -8.81 -4.45
CA GLU A 65 -7.67 -7.37 -4.49
C GLU A 65 -6.92 -6.93 -3.23
N ASP A 66 -5.84 -6.20 -3.42
CA ASP A 66 -5.10 -5.53 -2.35
C ASP A 66 -5.62 -4.09 -2.15
N PRO A 67 -5.18 -3.37 -1.09
CA PRO A 67 -5.64 -2.01 -0.83
C PRO A 67 -5.42 -1.04 -2.00
N LEU A 68 -4.35 -1.20 -2.77
CA LEU A 68 -4.08 -0.34 -3.92
C LEU A 68 -5.08 -0.58 -5.04
N MET A 69 -5.34 -1.85 -5.38
CA MET A 69 -6.34 -2.20 -6.39
C MET A 69 -7.73 -1.67 -6.01
N LEU A 70 -8.10 -1.76 -4.73
CA LEU A 70 -9.36 -1.23 -4.22
C LEU A 70 -9.44 0.31 -4.33
N ALA A 71 -8.37 1.01 -3.96
CA ALA A 71 -8.29 2.47 -4.09
C ALA A 71 -8.38 2.93 -5.55
N VAL A 72 -7.69 2.23 -6.46
CA VAL A 72 -7.74 2.52 -7.90
C VAL A 72 -9.13 2.29 -8.49
N ARG A 73 -9.78 1.18 -8.13
CA ARG A 73 -11.16 0.89 -8.56
C ARG A 73 -12.15 1.92 -8.04
N GLY A 74 -11.94 2.42 -6.82
CA GLY A 74 -12.73 3.49 -6.22
C GLY A 74 -12.44 4.89 -6.79
N GLY A 75 -11.37 5.05 -7.58
CA GLY A 75 -10.94 6.35 -8.09
C GLY A 75 -10.30 7.25 -7.02
N HIS A 76 -9.86 6.68 -5.90
CA HIS A 76 -9.38 7.41 -4.73
C HIS A 76 -7.91 7.83 -4.89
N PHE A 77 -7.66 8.83 -5.74
CA PHE A 77 -6.30 9.26 -6.12
C PHE A 77 -5.39 9.54 -4.91
N SER A 78 -5.87 10.27 -3.90
CA SER A 78 -5.09 10.61 -2.70
C SER A 78 -4.64 9.37 -1.90
N ILE A 79 -5.44 8.30 -1.92
CA ILE A 79 -5.11 7.02 -1.26
C ILE A 79 -4.09 6.26 -2.09
N VAL A 80 -4.23 6.28 -3.42
CA VAL A 80 -3.27 5.67 -4.34
C VAL A 80 -1.88 6.28 -4.11
N ASP A 81 -1.77 7.60 -4.02
CA ASP A 81 -0.51 8.28 -3.70
C ASP A 81 0.05 7.88 -2.32
N ALA A 82 -0.80 7.84 -1.29
CA ALA A 82 -0.39 7.44 0.05
C ALA A 82 0.14 5.99 0.11
N LEU A 83 -0.49 5.06 -0.63
CA LEU A 83 -0.04 3.67 -0.72
C LEU A 83 1.24 3.51 -1.55
N MET A 84 1.38 4.25 -2.65
CA MET A 84 2.58 4.21 -3.50
C MET A 84 3.82 4.81 -2.85
N ALA A 85 3.64 5.71 -1.89
CA ALA A 85 4.70 6.23 -1.05
C ALA A 85 5.28 5.16 -0.09
N ASN A 86 4.54 4.07 0.16
CA ASN A 86 5.03 3.00 1.03
C ASN A 86 6.04 2.10 0.28
N PRO A 87 7.30 1.98 0.75
CA PRO A 87 8.35 1.23 0.05
C PRO A 87 8.12 -0.28 0.04
N ARG A 88 7.22 -0.80 0.89
CA ARG A 88 6.89 -2.24 0.96
C ARG A 88 5.89 -2.67 -0.11
N LEU A 89 5.32 -1.73 -0.86
CA LEU A 89 4.40 -2.02 -1.93
C LEU A 89 5.08 -2.81 -3.05
N THR A 90 4.48 -3.91 -3.48
CA THR A 90 5.06 -4.76 -4.50
C THR A 90 4.79 -4.24 -5.92
N HIS A 91 5.73 -4.52 -6.82
CA HIS A 91 5.56 -4.21 -8.23
C HIS A 91 4.43 -5.00 -8.89
N PHE A 92 4.06 -6.16 -8.33
CA PHE A 92 2.90 -6.93 -8.79
C PHE A 92 1.60 -6.13 -8.59
N SER A 93 1.41 -5.57 -7.39
CA SER A 93 0.29 -4.70 -7.05
C SER A 93 0.20 -3.49 -7.97
N LEU A 94 1.33 -2.82 -8.22
CA LEU A 94 1.40 -1.68 -9.15
C LEU A 94 0.97 -2.05 -10.57
N ARG A 95 1.50 -3.15 -11.13
CA ARG A 95 1.14 -3.60 -12.49
C ARG A 95 -0.35 -3.92 -12.60
N ARG A 96 -0.88 -4.70 -11.67
CA ARG A 96 -2.29 -5.10 -11.71
C ARG A 96 -3.23 -3.91 -11.52
N SER A 97 -2.83 -2.95 -10.68
CA SER A 97 -3.57 -1.70 -10.49
C SER A 97 -3.53 -0.82 -11.75
N LEU A 98 -2.42 -0.81 -12.50
CA LEU A 98 -2.35 -0.11 -13.78
C LEU A 98 -3.36 -0.67 -14.80
N ASP A 99 -3.52 -1.99 -14.85
CA ASP A 99 -4.47 -2.66 -15.75
C ASP A 99 -5.94 -2.36 -15.37
N LEU A 100 -6.20 -2.15 -14.07
CA LEU A 100 -7.54 -1.81 -13.54
C LEU A 100 -7.87 -0.33 -13.65
N ALA A 101 -6.86 0.55 -13.64
CA ALA A 101 -7.04 1.99 -13.64
C ALA A 101 -7.70 2.47 -14.94
N LYS A 102 -8.89 3.05 -14.84
CA LYS A 102 -9.55 3.74 -15.97
C LYS A 102 -9.19 5.23 -16.02
N ASP A 103 -8.77 5.79 -14.89
CA ASP A 103 -8.43 7.20 -14.75
C ASP A 103 -6.99 7.46 -15.24
N TYR A 104 -6.84 8.45 -16.12
CA TYR A 104 -5.55 8.81 -16.70
C TYR A 104 -4.54 9.31 -15.66
N CYS A 105 -4.97 10.08 -14.65
CA CYS A 105 -4.11 10.60 -13.60
C CYS A 105 -3.55 9.45 -12.75
N ILE A 106 -4.40 8.48 -12.39
CA ILE A 106 -3.99 7.27 -11.67
C ILE A 106 -3.01 6.44 -12.51
N GLN A 107 -3.33 6.18 -13.79
CA GLN A 107 -2.42 5.46 -14.69
C GLN A 107 -1.05 6.13 -14.80
N ARG A 108 -1.03 7.46 -14.94
CA ARG A 108 0.20 8.24 -15.06
C ARG A 108 1.05 8.15 -13.79
N ALA A 109 0.43 8.26 -12.61
CA ALA A 109 1.12 8.15 -11.33
C ALA A 109 1.76 6.77 -11.14
N ILE A 110 1.00 5.70 -11.41
CA ILE A 110 1.50 4.32 -11.31
C ILE A 110 2.64 4.06 -12.32
N ARG A 111 2.51 4.52 -13.57
CA ARG A 111 3.57 4.40 -14.58
C ARG A 111 4.85 5.11 -14.16
N SER A 112 4.74 6.32 -13.61
CA SER A 112 5.90 7.07 -13.10
C SER A 112 6.65 6.25 -12.04
N ARG A 113 5.91 5.72 -11.05
CA ARG A 113 6.48 4.93 -9.96
C ARG A 113 7.19 3.66 -10.44
N ILE A 114 6.64 2.97 -11.45
CA ILE A 114 7.24 1.77 -12.06
C ILE A 114 8.55 2.13 -12.80
N CYS A 115 8.59 3.26 -13.50
CA CYS A 115 9.79 3.73 -14.19
C CYS A 115 10.92 4.05 -13.20
N ASP A 116 10.60 4.66 -12.07
CA ASP A 116 11.58 4.94 -11.00
C ASP A 116 12.17 3.66 -10.41
N ASP A 117 11.35 2.62 -10.19
CA ASP A 117 11.79 1.30 -9.71
C ASP A 117 12.72 0.58 -10.70
N ASN A 118 12.44 0.67 -12.00
CA ASN A 118 13.32 0.08 -13.02
C ASN A 118 14.64 0.87 -13.16
N THR A 119 14.57 2.19 -13.02
CA THR A 119 15.75 3.06 -13.08
C THR A 119 16.67 2.82 -11.87
N THR A 120 16.11 2.76 -10.67
CA THR A 120 16.85 2.42 -9.43
C THR A 120 17.46 1.01 -9.49
N LYS A 121 16.72 0.00 -9.94
CA LYS A 121 17.28 -1.36 -10.13
C LYS A 121 18.39 -1.40 -11.18
N LYS A 122 18.28 -0.63 -12.26
CA LYS A 122 19.32 -0.52 -13.30
C LYS A 122 20.57 0.20 -12.76
N LEU A 123 20.41 1.20 -11.90
CA LEU A 123 21.51 1.88 -11.22
C LEU A 123 22.21 0.95 -10.22
N LEU A 124 21.46 0.23 -9.38
CA LEU A 124 22.01 -0.75 -8.41
C LEU A 124 22.79 -1.88 -9.08
N LYS A 125 22.37 -2.34 -10.27
CA LYS A 125 23.11 -3.33 -11.07
C LYS A 125 24.35 -2.77 -11.76
N ARG A 126 24.46 -1.45 -11.90
CA ARG A 126 25.59 -0.76 -12.54
C ARG A 126 26.65 -0.25 -11.57
N SER A 127 26.40 -0.28 -10.27
CA SER A 127 27.43 -0.03 -9.26
C SER A 127 28.30 -1.28 -9.08
N PRO A 128 29.54 -1.35 -9.62
CA PRO A 128 30.46 -2.38 -9.18
C PRO A 128 30.75 -2.10 -7.70
N ARG A 129 30.59 -3.11 -6.84
CA ARG A 129 31.23 -3.11 -5.52
C ARG A 129 32.74 -3.05 -5.75
N ARG A 130 33.28 -1.85 -5.95
CA ARG A 130 34.71 -1.56 -5.83
C ARG A 130 34.91 -0.94 -4.46
N ILE A 131 34.95 -1.80 -3.45
CA ILE A 131 35.79 -1.53 -2.30
C ILE A 131 36.84 -2.63 -2.34
N PHE A 132 38.00 -2.24 -2.85
CA PHE A 132 39.24 -2.98 -2.70
C PHE A 132 39.53 -3.05 -1.20
N ASP A 133 39.34 -4.20 -0.59
CA ASP A 133 40.11 -4.56 0.59
C ASP A 133 41.52 -4.92 0.10
N ARG A 134 42.34 -3.88 -0.06
CA ARG A 134 43.80 -3.96 0.07
C ARG A 134 44.16 -3.06 1.24
N LEU A 135 44.43 -3.69 2.39
CA LEU A 135 45.63 -3.51 3.21
C LEU A 135 45.63 -4.59 4.29
#